data_AF-A0A701QXD4-F1
#
_entry.id   AF-A0A701QXD4-F1
#
_cell.length_a   1.000
_cell.length_b   1.000
_cell.length_c   1.000
_cell.angle_alpha   90.00
_cell.angle_beta   90.00
_cell.angle_gamma   90.00
#
_symmetry.space_group_name_H-M   'P 1'
#
loop_
_entity.id
_entity.type
_entity.pdbx_description
1 polymer ?
#
loop_
_entity_poly.entity_id
_entity_poly.type
_entity_poly.pdbx_seq_one_letter_code
_entity_poly.pdbx_strand_id
1 'polypeptide(L)'
;QVGANDGETIDIDLKQINSQTLGLDTLNVQKKYDVKSEAVTPSATLSTTTLDGAGLKTGTGSTTNTGSIKDGKVYYNSTSKNYYVEVEFTDATDQTNKGGFYKVNVADDGAVTMTAATTKETTTPTGITEVTQVQKPVAAPAAIQAQLTAAHVTGADTAEMVKMSYTDKNGKTIDGGFGVKVGADIYAATKNKDGSFSINTTKYTDKDGNTKSALNQLGGADGKTEVVTIDGKTYNASKAAGHDFKAQPELAEVATKTTENPLQKIDAALAQVDTLRSDLGAVQNRFNSAITNLGNTVNNLSSARSRIEDSDYATEVSNMSRAQILQQAGTSVLAQANQVPQNVLSLLR
;
A
#
# COMPACT_ATOMS: atom_id res chain seq x y z
N GLN A 1 2.25 40.09 8.99
CA GLN A 1 2.23 41.44 9.60
C GLN A 1 0.92 42.11 9.21
N VAL A 2 0.20 42.67 10.19
CA VAL A 2 -1.09 43.35 10.01
C VAL A 2 -1.08 44.78 10.56
N GLY A 3 0.09 45.30 10.88
CA GLY A 3 0.28 46.67 11.36
C GLY A 3 1.50 47.32 10.71
N ALA A 4 1.75 48.58 11.06
CA ALA A 4 2.79 49.41 10.46
C ALA A 4 4.18 49.15 11.06
N ASN A 5 4.25 48.60 12.28
CA ASN A 5 5.51 48.36 12.98
C ASN A 5 5.85 46.87 13.04
N ASP A 6 7.12 46.58 13.27
CA ASP A 6 7.59 45.21 13.43
C ASP A 6 6.93 44.53 14.63
N GLY A 7 6.55 43.26 14.47
CA GLY A 7 5.88 42.46 15.50
C GLY A 7 4.36 42.62 15.56
N GLU A 8 3.76 43.59 14.86
CA GLU A 8 2.30 43.74 14.76
C GLU A 8 1.71 42.65 13.85
N THR A 9 1.49 41.47 14.42
CA THR A 9 1.14 40.24 13.70
C THR A 9 -0.09 39.57 14.30
N ILE A 10 -0.77 38.78 13.48
CA ILE A 10 -1.78 37.82 13.90
C ILE A 10 -1.27 36.47 13.43
N ASP A 11 -1.13 35.55 14.37
CA ASP A 11 -0.65 34.21 14.10
C ASP A 11 -1.79 33.29 13.66
N ILE A 12 -1.45 32.32 12.81
CA ILE A 12 -2.33 31.23 12.40
C ILE A 12 -1.65 29.92 12.83
N ASP A 13 -2.19 29.30 13.88
CA ASP A 13 -1.66 28.03 14.39
C ASP A 13 -2.13 26.86 13.52
N LEU A 14 -1.38 26.57 12.45
CA LEU A 14 -1.65 25.43 11.59
C LEU A 14 -1.27 24.11 12.30
N LYS A 15 -2.18 23.13 12.23
CA LYS A 15 -1.98 21.79 12.79
C LYS A 15 -2.03 20.76 11.66
N GLN A 16 -1.22 19.72 11.76
CA GLN A 16 -1.30 18.58 10.84
C GLN A 16 -2.58 17.79 11.12
N ILE A 17 -3.47 17.72 10.13
CA ILE A 17 -4.71 16.94 10.20
C ILE A 17 -4.66 15.84 9.14
N ASN A 18 -4.51 14.60 9.57
CA ASN A 18 -4.58 13.40 8.73
C ASN A 18 -5.17 12.24 9.55
N SER A 19 -5.37 11.07 8.93
CA SER A 19 -5.97 9.93 9.63
C SER A 19 -5.18 9.47 10.85
N GLN A 20 -3.84 9.63 10.85
CA GLN A 20 -2.98 9.26 11.97
C GLN A 20 -3.11 10.26 13.14
N THR A 21 -3.06 11.56 12.86
CA THR A 21 -3.24 12.60 13.90
C THR A 21 -4.65 12.61 14.47
N LEU A 22 -5.64 12.19 13.68
CA LEU A 22 -7.02 11.98 14.13
C LEU A 22 -7.25 10.62 14.82
N GLY A 23 -6.25 9.72 14.87
CA GLY A 23 -6.37 8.40 15.53
C GLY A 23 -7.29 7.40 14.81
N LEU A 24 -7.44 7.54 13.49
CA LEU A 24 -8.33 6.75 12.63
C LEU A 24 -7.59 5.95 11.54
N ASP A 25 -6.26 6.01 11.51
CA ASP A 25 -5.40 5.33 10.54
C ASP A 25 -5.52 3.80 10.52
N THR A 26 -5.88 3.20 11.66
CA THR A 26 -6.20 1.77 11.82
C THR A 26 -7.69 1.50 12.08
N LEU A 27 -8.59 2.45 11.81
CA LEU A 27 -10.03 2.24 11.95
C LEU A 27 -10.46 1.08 11.04
N ASN A 28 -11.03 0.04 11.64
CA ASN A 28 -11.40 -1.19 10.94
C ASN A 28 -12.70 -1.78 11.50
N VAL A 29 -13.63 -2.11 10.60
CA VAL A 29 -14.93 -2.72 10.92
C VAL A 29 -15.08 -4.16 10.42
N GLN A 30 -14.01 -4.71 9.82
CA GLN A 30 -14.00 -6.07 9.30
C GLN A 30 -13.94 -7.07 10.46
N LYS A 31 -14.35 -8.31 10.16
CA LYS A 31 -14.20 -9.46 11.05
C LYS A 31 -13.37 -10.53 10.36
N LYS A 32 -12.66 -11.32 11.16
CA LYS A 32 -11.82 -12.42 10.68
C LYS A 32 -12.68 -13.53 10.06
N TYR A 33 -12.26 -14.02 8.90
CA TYR A 33 -12.79 -15.24 8.30
C TYR A 33 -12.17 -16.47 8.99
N ASP A 34 -12.87 -17.60 8.96
CA ASP A 34 -12.21 -18.89 9.16
C ASP A 34 -11.39 -19.21 7.90
N VAL A 35 -10.08 -19.09 8.03
CA VAL A 35 -9.11 -19.21 6.93
C VAL A 35 -8.68 -20.68 6.82
N LYS A 36 -8.96 -21.28 5.67
CA LYS A 36 -8.52 -22.64 5.35
C LYS A 36 -7.65 -22.64 4.10
N SER A 37 -6.83 -23.69 4.01
CA SER A 37 -5.92 -23.92 2.89
C SER A 37 -5.96 -25.39 2.53
N GLU A 38 -6.18 -25.70 1.27
CA GLU A 38 -6.07 -27.06 0.73
C GLU A 38 -4.81 -27.17 -0.13
N ALA A 39 -4.10 -28.28 -0.05
CA ALA A 39 -2.92 -28.50 -0.88
C ALA A 39 -3.31 -28.51 -2.36
N VAL A 40 -2.54 -27.80 -3.19
CA VAL A 40 -2.67 -27.95 -4.64
C VAL A 40 -2.14 -29.32 -5.01
N THR A 41 -2.93 -30.12 -5.71
CA THR A 41 -2.51 -31.41 -6.30
C THR A 41 -2.43 -31.27 -7.82
N PRO A 42 -1.41 -31.83 -8.50
CA PRO A 42 -1.39 -31.85 -9.96
C PRO A 42 -2.55 -32.68 -10.50
N SER A 43 -3.17 -32.26 -11.61
CA SER A 43 -4.16 -33.06 -12.32
C SER A 43 -3.54 -34.06 -13.31
N ALA A 44 -2.22 -34.28 -13.23
CA ALA A 44 -1.49 -35.16 -14.14
C ALA A 44 -1.89 -36.62 -13.92
N THR A 45 -2.18 -37.34 -15.00
CA THR A 45 -2.45 -38.78 -14.98
C THR A 45 -1.19 -39.54 -14.62
N LEU A 46 -1.30 -40.51 -13.73
CA LEU A 46 -0.18 -41.37 -13.35
C LEU A 46 0.21 -42.28 -14.53
N SER A 47 1.50 -42.33 -14.83
CA SER A 47 2.07 -43.14 -15.91
C SER A 47 3.10 -44.11 -15.37
N THR A 48 2.82 -45.42 -15.48
CA THR A 48 3.74 -46.50 -15.10
C THR A 48 4.60 -46.98 -16.26
N THR A 49 4.64 -46.25 -17.39
CA THR A 49 5.38 -46.65 -18.60
C THR A 49 6.87 -46.84 -18.36
N THR A 50 7.45 -46.15 -17.38
CA THR A 50 8.84 -46.29 -16.94
C THR A 50 9.09 -47.52 -16.07
N LEU A 51 8.03 -48.21 -15.62
CA LEU A 51 8.07 -49.46 -14.85
C LEU A 51 7.69 -50.64 -15.75
N ASP A 52 8.31 -50.72 -16.92
CA ASP A 52 8.27 -51.93 -17.76
C ASP A 52 9.13 -53.06 -17.14
N GLY A 53 9.23 -54.20 -17.81
CA GLY A 53 9.99 -55.34 -17.29
C GLY A 53 11.46 -55.03 -16.96
N ALA A 54 12.11 -54.13 -17.71
CA ALA A 54 13.49 -53.71 -17.44
C ALA A 54 13.57 -52.69 -16.28
N GLY A 55 12.61 -51.77 -16.19
CA GLY A 55 12.46 -50.84 -15.07
C GLY A 55 12.20 -51.57 -13.77
N LEU A 56 11.30 -52.56 -13.78
CA LEU A 56 10.98 -53.40 -12.62
C LEU A 56 12.12 -54.33 -12.23
N LYS A 57 12.88 -54.87 -13.19
CA LYS A 57 14.12 -55.60 -12.91
C LYS A 57 15.07 -54.75 -12.07
N THR A 58 15.35 -53.54 -12.54
CA THR A 58 16.25 -52.59 -11.87
C THR A 58 15.72 -52.18 -10.49
N GLY A 59 14.43 -51.84 -10.43
CA GLY A 59 13.81 -51.35 -9.20
C GLY A 59 13.66 -52.42 -8.12
N THR A 60 13.36 -53.67 -8.47
CA THR A 60 13.17 -54.75 -7.48
C THR A 60 14.46 -55.53 -7.18
N GLY A 61 15.50 -55.32 -8.00
CA GLY A 61 16.71 -56.13 -8.00
C GLY A 61 16.46 -57.57 -8.45
N SER A 62 15.46 -57.79 -9.32
CA SER A 62 15.22 -59.08 -9.98
C SER A 62 16.34 -59.37 -11.01
N THR A 63 16.51 -60.64 -11.37
CA THR A 63 17.44 -61.05 -12.44
C THR A 63 16.76 -61.12 -13.80
N THR A 64 15.42 -61.12 -13.85
CA THR A 64 14.60 -61.29 -15.06
C THR A 64 13.84 -60.01 -15.42
N ASN A 65 13.38 -59.89 -16.68
CA ASN A 65 12.51 -58.79 -17.12
C ASN A 65 11.02 -59.18 -17.09
N THR A 66 10.65 -60.16 -16.26
CA THR A 66 9.31 -60.77 -16.27
C THR A 66 8.29 -60.04 -15.40
N GLY A 67 8.68 -58.91 -14.79
CA GLY A 67 7.83 -58.13 -13.90
C GLY A 67 6.80 -57.29 -14.65
N SER A 68 5.60 -57.17 -14.08
CA SER A 68 4.56 -56.22 -14.47
C SER A 68 3.92 -55.56 -13.25
N ILE A 69 3.30 -54.38 -13.44
CA ILE A 69 2.43 -53.79 -12.44
C ILE A 69 1.06 -54.46 -12.52
N LYS A 70 0.63 -55.08 -11.42
CA LYS A 70 -0.65 -55.77 -11.35
C LYS A 70 -1.80 -54.82 -11.64
N ASP A 71 -2.63 -55.20 -12.61
CA ASP A 71 -3.75 -54.41 -13.14
C ASP A 71 -3.37 -53.00 -13.64
N GLY A 72 -2.08 -52.68 -13.76
CA GLY A 72 -1.60 -51.32 -14.07
C GLY A 72 -1.94 -50.27 -13.00
N LYS A 73 -2.29 -50.69 -11.78
CA LYS A 73 -2.82 -49.80 -10.74
C LYS A 73 -1.73 -49.16 -9.89
N VAL A 74 -1.98 -47.91 -9.52
CA VAL A 74 -1.17 -47.17 -8.54
C VAL A 74 -2.05 -46.84 -7.34
N TYR A 75 -1.48 -47.00 -6.16
CA TYR A 75 -2.17 -46.77 -4.91
C TYR A 75 -1.52 -45.63 -4.14
N TYR A 76 -2.31 -44.87 -3.38
CA TYR A 76 -1.84 -43.75 -2.57
C TYR A 76 -2.32 -43.89 -1.13
N ASN A 77 -1.44 -43.58 -0.17
CA ASN A 77 -1.80 -43.44 1.24
C ASN A 77 -1.85 -41.95 1.59
N SER A 78 -3.05 -41.44 1.91
CA SER A 78 -3.28 -40.03 2.23
C SER A 78 -2.61 -39.56 3.53
N THR A 79 -2.35 -40.48 4.46
CA THR A 79 -1.69 -40.18 5.74
C THR A 79 -0.18 -40.07 5.58
N SER A 80 0.44 -41.06 4.93
CA SER A 80 1.89 -41.11 4.75
C SER A 80 2.38 -40.36 3.51
N LYS A 81 1.48 -39.87 2.65
CA LYS A 81 1.76 -39.24 1.36
C LYS A 81 2.60 -40.09 0.40
N ASN A 82 2.60 -41.41 0.56
CA ASN A 82 3.39 -42.34 -0.26
C ASN A 82 2.55 -43.01 -1.34
N TYR A 83 3.18 -43.31 -2.47
CA TYR A 83 2.60 -44.11 -3.55
C TYR A 83 3.14 -45.53 -3.51
N TYR A 84 2.29 -46.47 -3.92
CA TYR A 84 2.61 -47.87 -3.99
C TYR A 84 2.13 -48.47 -5.31
N VAL A 85 2.83 -49.48 -5.78
CA VAL A 85 2.38 -50.38 -6.84
C VAL A 85 2.52 -51.82 -6.36
N GLU A 86 1.64 -52.70 -6.85
CA GLU A 86 1.79 -54.14 -6.66
C GLU A 86 2.49 -54.71 -7.88
N VAL A 87 3.64 -55.36 -7.67
CA VAL A 87 4.44 -55.97 -8.74
C VAL A 87 4.22 -57.47 -8.75
N GLU A 88 4.00 -58.03 -9.92
CA GLU A 88 3.91 -59.47 -10.18
C GLU A 88 4.96 -59.91 -11.20
N PHE A 89 5.40 -61.16 -11.14
CA PHE A 89 6.40 -61.75 -12.02
C PHE A 89 5.88 -63.06 -12.61
N THR A 90 6.17 -63.32 -13.89
CA THR A 90 5.88 -64.64 -14.47
C THR A 90 6.94 -65.70 -14.10
N ASP A 91 8.15 -65.29 -13.74
CA ASP A 91 9.16 -66.18 -13.14
C ASP A 91 8.79 -66.53 -11.69
N ALA A 92 8.72 -67.82 -11.36
CA ALA A 92 8.27 -68.29 -10.04
C ALA A 92 9.21 -67.92 -8.88
N THR A 93 10.52 -67.81 -9.14
CA THR A 93 11.52 -67.45 -8.13
C THR A 93 11.39 -65.98 -7.79
N ASP A 94 11.28 -65.13 -8.81
CA ASP A 94 11.05 -63.70 -8.62
C ASP A 94 9.66 -63.44 -8.03
N GLN A 95 8.61 -64.16 -8.45
CA GLN A 95 7.27 -63.99 -7.87
C GLN A 95 7.26 -64.27 -6.36
N THR A 96 7.97 -65.32 -5.92
CA THR A 96 8.05 -65.67 -4.49
C THR A 96 8.83 -64.63 -3.68
N ASN A 97 9.99 -64.20 -4.21
CA ASN A 97 10.93 -63.37 -3.46
C ASN A 97 10.68 -61.86 -3.62
N LYS A 98 10.12 -61.45 -4.76
CA LYS A 98 10.01 -60.06 -5.22
C LYS A 98 8.58 -59.65 -5.60
N GLY A 99 7.64 -60.57 -5.81
CA GLY A 99 6.24 -60.19 -6.04
C GLY A 99 5.62 -59.55 -4.80
N GLY A 100 4.95 -58.40 -4.92
CA GLY A 100 4.32 -57.70 -3.80
C GLY A 100 4.29 -56.17 -3.95
N PHE A 101 3.98 -55.48 -2.86
CA PHE A 101 3.89 -54.01 -2.86
C PHE A 101 5.26 -53.36 -2.75
N TYR A 102 5.46 -52.29 -3.51
CA TYR A 102 6.65 -51.45 -3.45
C TYR A 102 6.26 -49.98 -3.37
N LYS A 103 6.97 -49.22 -2.55
CA LYS A 103 6.89 -47.76 -2.56
C LYS A 103 7.52 -47.21 -3.84
N VAL A 104 6.79 -46.35 -4.54
CA VAL A 104 7.25 -45.71 -5.79
C VAL A 104 7.34 -44.20 -5.64
N ASN A 105 8.18 -43.58 -6.47
CA ASN A 105 8.30 -42.15 -6.60
C ASN A 105 7.39 -41.67 -7.71
N VAL A 106 6.63 -40.61 -7.47
CA VAL A 106 5.76 -39.99 -8.47
C VAL A 106 6.23 -38.56 -8.70
N ALA A 107 6.56 -38.24 -9.95
CA ALA A 107 6.89 -36.88 -10.36
C ALA A 107 5.61 -36.03 -10.57
N ASP A 108 5.76 -34.71 -10.65
CA ASP A 108 4.60 -33.79 -10.75
C ASP A 108 3.88 -33.89 -12.10
N ASP A 109 4.59 -34.39 -13.13
CA ASP A 109 4.06 -34.72 -14.45
C ASP A 109 3.35 -36.09 -14.51
N GLY A 110 3.29 -36.81 -13.39
CA GLY A 110 2.64 -38.11 -13.28
C GLY A 110 3.54 -39.31 -13.54
N ALA A 111 4.81 -39.14 -13.90
CA ALA A 111 5.72 -40.26 -14.12
C ALA A 111 5.95 -41.05 -12.81
N VAL A 112 5.68 -42.36 -12.85
CA VAL A 112 5.85 -43.28 -11.72
C VAL A 112 7.16 -44.04 -11.90
N THR A 113 8.10 -43.84 -10.98
CA THR A 113 9.44 -44.41 -11.03
C THR A 113 9.77 -45.18 -9.76
N MET A 114 10.76 -46.05 -9.83
CA MET A 114 11.22 -46.84 -8.69
C MET A 114 12.75 -46.71 -8.60
N THR A 115 13.26 -46.49 -7.40
CA THR A 115 14.70 -46.43 -7.17
C THR A 115 15.31 -47.83 -7.35
N ALA A 116 16.58 -47.92 -7.75
CA ALA A 116 17.24 -49.22 -7.89
C ALA A 116 17.23 -50.00 -6.56
N ALA A 117 16.89 -51.29 -6.62
CA ALA A 117 16.79 -52.17 -5.46
C ALA A 117 15.90 -51.63 -4.31
N THR A 118 14.79 -50.99 -4.63
CA THR A 118 13.73 -50.65 -3.68
C THR A 118 13.29 -51.90 -2.90
N THR A 119 13.12 -51.73 -1.59
CA THR A 119 12.70 -52.82 -0.69
C THR A 119 11.22 -53.13 -0.87
N LYS A 120 10.89 -54.41 -0.96
CA LYS A 120 9.51 -54.91 -0.97
C LYS A 120 8.85 -54.67 0.40
N GLU A 121 7.61 -54.21 0.41
CA GLU A 121 6.82 -54.10 1.62
C GLU A 121 6.52 -55.50 2.19
N THR A 122 6.72 -55.66 3.50
CA THR A 122 6.56 -56.96 4.18
C THR A 122 5.11 -57.40 4.30
N THR A 123 4.18 -56.44 4.22
CA THR A 123 2.74 -56.64 4.31
C THR A 123 2.05 -55.70 3.32
N THR A 124 0.80 -56.00 2.96
CA THR A 124 -0.03 -55.04 2.22
C THR A 124 -0.11 -53.72 2.99
N PRO A 125 0.28 -52.58 2.38
CA PRO A 125 0.19 -51.29 3.04
C PRO A 125 -1.26 -50.97 3.45
N THR A 126 -1.46 -50.55 4.69
CA THR A 126 -2.79 -50.21 5.21
C THR A 126 -3.24 -48.83 4.71
N GLY A 127 -4.55 -48.66 4.47
CA GLY A 127 -5.12 -47.34 4.15
C GLY A 127 -4.73 -46.79 2.78
N ILE A 128 -4.31 -47.65 1.86
CA ILE A 128 -4.07 -47.27 0.46
C ILE A 128 -5.37 -47.29 -0.34
N THR A 129 -5.51 -46.34 -1.27
CA THR A 129 -6.62 -46.28 -2.24
C THR A 129 -6.07 -46.20 -3.65
N GLU A 130 -6.73 -46.85 -4.61
CA GLU A 130 -6.38 -46.74 -6.03
C GLU A 130 -6.55 -45.30 -6.50
N VAL A 131 -5.56 -44.79 -7.23
CA VAL A 131 -5.55 -43.43 -7.76
C VAL A 131 -5.06 -43.43 -9.20
N THR A 132 -5.63 -42.53 -10.01
CA THR A 132 -5.27 -42.38 -11.43
C THR A 132 -4.58 -41.05 -11.72
N GLN A 133 -4.57 -40.12 -10.76
CA GLN A 133 -3.90 -38.82 -10.85
C GLN A 133 -2.99 -38.61 -9.65
N VAL A 134 -2.01 -37.73 -9.82
CA VAL A 134 -1.11 -37.33 -8.73
C VAL A 134 -1.91 -36.70 -7.57
N GLN A 135 -1.74 -37.25 -6.37
CA GLN A 135 -2.38 -36.84 -5.12
C GLN A 135 -1.45 -36.10 -4.15
N LYS A 136 -0.15 -36.02 -4.44
CA LYS A 136 0.80 -35.40 -3.52
C LYS A 136 0.66 -33.87 -3.61
N PRO A 137 0.82 -33.15 -2.49
CA PRO A 137 0.93 -31.70 -2.52
C PRO A 137 2.03 -31.24 -3.48
N VAL A 138 1.74 -30.20 -4.26
CA VAL A 138 2.74 -29.51 -5.08
C VAL A 138 3.67 -28.75 -4.14
N ALA A 139 4.95 -29.11 -4.13
CA ALA A 139 5.97 -28.33 -3.44
C ALA A 139 6.11 -26.95 -4.09
N ALA A 140 6.45 -25.93 -3.30
CA ALA A 140 6.75 -24.61 -3.86
C ALA A 140 7.94 -24.71 -4.82
N PRO A 141 7.91 -24.07 -6.00
CA PRO A 141 9.05 -24.04 -6.91
C PRO A 141 10.35 -23.57 -6.24
N ALA A 142 11.50 -24.10 -6.66
CA ALA A 142 12.80 -23.77 -6.07
C ALA A 142 13.08 -22.25 -6.03
N ALA A 143 12.61 -21.50 -7.03
CA ALA A 143 12.70 -20.04 -7.06
C ALA A 143 11.95 -19.38 -5.89
N ILE A 144 10.75 -19.87 -5.56
CA ILE A 144 9.97 -19.40 -4.41
C ILE A 144 10.66 -19.78 -3.10
N GLN A 145 11.18 -21.00 -2.98
CA GLN A 145 11.92 -21.43 -1.78
C GLN A 145 13.17 -20.56 -1.53
N ALA A 146 13.88 -20.19 -2.60
CA ALA A 146 15.01 -19.27 -2.52
C ALA A 146 14.59 -17.86 -2.05
N GLN A 147 13.44 -17.35 -2.53
CA GLN A 147 12.90 -16.07 -2.08
C GLN A 147 12.47 -16.09 -0.61
N LEU A 148 11.83 -17.18 -0.15
CA LEU A 148 11.49 -17.41 1.25
C LEU A 148 12.75 -17.44 2.13
N THR A 149 13.77 -18.17 1.70
CA THR A 149 15.07 -18.25 2.40
C THR A 149 15.75 -16.87 2.48
N ALA A 150 15.75 -16.11 1.38
CA ALA A 150 16.30 -14.75 1.34
C ALA A 150 15.53 -13.78 2.25
N ALA A 151 14.24 -14.02 2.46
CA ALA A 151 13.40 -13.29 3.42
C ALA A 151 13.49 -13.85 4.86
N HIS A 152 14.44 -14.78 5.12
CA HIS A 152 14.65 -15.42 6.42
C HIS A 152 13.45 -16.20 6.96
N VAL A 153 12.59 -16.71 6.08
CA VAL A 153 11.48 -17.61 6.47
C VAL A 153 12.06 -18.99 6.81
N THR A 154 11.83 -19.45 8.04
CA THR A 154 12.28 -20.77 8.49
C THR A 154 11.41 -21.87 7.87
N GLY A 155 12.02 -22.96 7.39
CA GLY A 155 11.30 -24.10 6.78
C GLY A 155 10.90 -23.88 5.32
N ALA A 156 11.59 -23.00 4.59
CA ALA A 156 11.33 -22.72 3.18
C ALA A 156 11.39 -23.97 2.26
N ASP A 157 12.15 -24.99 2.64
CA ASP A 157 12.25 -26.30 1.98
C ASP A 157 10.99 -27.16 2.13
N THR A 158 10.18 -26.89 3.16
CA THR A 158 8.88 -27.55 3.41
C THR A 158 7.70 -26.80 2.79
N ALA A 159 7.97 -25.75 2.02
CA ALA A 159 6.93 -24.90 1.44
C ALA A 159 6.05 -25.69 0.44
N GLU A 160 4.73 -25.62 0.62
CA GLU A 160 3.74 -26.27 -0.25
C GLU A 160 2.82 -25.23 -0.89
N MET A 161 2.43 -25.44 -2.15
CA MET A 161 1.42 -24.64 -2.81
C MET A 161 0.03 -25.02 -2.28
N VAL A 162 -0.77 -24.01 -1.93
CA VAL A 162 -2.13 -24.20 -1.41
C VAL A 162 -3.14 -23.35 -2.16
N LYS A 163 -4.39 -23.81 -2.21
CA LYS A 163 -5.56 -23.03 -2.60
C LYS A 163 -6.26 -22.56 -1.34
N MET A 164 -6.53 -21.26 -1.26
CA MET A 164 -7.13 -20.64 -0.09
C MET A 164 -8.65 -20.74 -0.15
N SER A 165 -9.29 -20.82 1.01
CA SER A 165 -10.74 -20.64 1.16
C SER A 165 -11.05 -19.89 2.44
N TYR A 166 -12.15 -19.13 2.42
CA TYR A 166 -12.52 -18.23 3.50
C TYR A 166 -13.99 -18.45 3.85
N THR A 167 -14.26 -18.83 5.10
CA THR A 167 -15.63 -19.07 5.58
C THR A 167 -16.08 -17.94 6.49
N ASP A 168 -17.23 -17.34 6.17
CA ASP A 168 -17.81 -16.28 6.99
C ASP A 168 -18.53 -16.83 8.23
N LYS A 169 -19.00 -15.93 9.11
CA LYS A 169 -19.73 -16.30 10.33
C LYS A 169 -21.04 -17.07 10.09
N ASN A 170 -21.56 -17.06 8.86
CA ASN A 170 -22.80 -17.75 8.49
C ASN A 170 -22.50 -19.13 7.89
N GLY A 171 -21.23 -19.54 7.82
CA GLY A 171 -20.80 -20.81 7.22
C GLY A 171 -20.66 -20.75 5.70
N LYS A 172 -20.78 -19.58 5.06
CA LYS A 172 -20.58 -19.46 3.61
C LYS A 172 -19.08 -19.43 3.32
N THR A 173 -18.61 -20.41 2.55
CA THR A 173 -17.23 -20.48 2.06
C THR A 173 -17.12 -19.86 0.67
N ILE A 174 -16.05 -19.07 0.47
CA ILE A 174 -15.63 -18.58 -0.85
C ILE A 174 -14.21 -19.05 -1.13
N ASP A 175 -13.94 -19.35 -2.39
CA ASP A 175 -12.59 -19.65 -2.84
C ASP A 175 -11.73 -18.38 -2.86
N GLY A 176 -10.49 -18.53 -2.43
CA GLY A 176 -9.45 -17.51 -2.48
C GLY A 176 -8.46 -17.71 -3.63
N GLY A 177 -7.38 -16.94 -3.57
CA GLY A 177 -6.21 -17.10 -4.44
C GLY A 177 -5.40 -18.35 -4.12
N PHE A 178 -4.23 -18.45 -4.75
CA PHE A 178 -3.22 -19.41 -4.35
C PHE A 178 -2.33 -18.81 -3.26
N GLY A 179 -1.71 -19.68 -2.48
CA GLY A 179 -0.70 -19.29 -1.50
C GLY A 179 0.43 -20.29 -1.42
N VAL A 180 1.53 -19.86 -0.80
CA VAL A 180 2.66 -20.69 -0.40
C VAL A 180 2.58 -20.85 1.10
N LYS A 181 2.32 -22.06 1.57
CA LYS A 181 2.22 -22.38 2.99
C LYS A 181 3.57 -22.82 3.52
N VAL A 182 4.02 -22.19 4.60
CA VAL A 182 5.24 -22.55 5.33
C VAL A 182 4.91 -22.57 6.83
N GLY A 183 4.88 -23.76 7.42
CA GLY A 183 4.37 -23.92 8.79
C GLY A 183 2.93 -23.40 8.94
N ALA A 184 2.75 -22.38 9.77
CA ALA A 184 1.46 -21.71 9.98
C ALA A 184 1.24 -20.51 9.05
N ASP A 185 2.31 -19.97 8.45
CA ASP A 185 2.24 -18.79 7.61
C ASP A 185 1.87 -19.13 6.18
N ILE A 186 1.15 -18.23 5.53
CA ILE A 186 0.73 -18.36 4.14
C ILE A 186 1.06 -17.08 3.42
N TYR A 187 1.87 -17.18 2.37
CA TYR A 187 2.22 -16.07 1.49
C TYR A 187 1.36 -16.11 0.24
N ALA A 188 0.83 -14.97 -0.20
CA ALA A 188 0.04 -14.89 -1.41
C ALA A 188 0.87 -15.29 -2.63
N ALA A 189 0.26 -16.05 -3.55
CA ALA A 189 0.91 -16.52 -4.76
C ALA A 189 0.01 -16.34 -5.97
N THR A 190 0.66 -16.10 -7.12
CA THR A 190 0.00 -15.99 -8.41
C THR A 190 0.33 -17.23 -9.25
N LYS A 191 -0.71 -17.82 -9.86
CA LYS A 191 -0.53 -18.81 -10.93
C LYS A 191 -0.44 -18.06 -12.24
N ASN A 192 0.71 -18.15 -12.90
CA ASN A 192 0.99 -17.52 -14.18
C ASN A 192 0.25 -18.25 -15.32
N LYS A 193 0.16 -17.61 -16.48
CA LYS A 193 -0.52 -18.16 -17.67
C LYS A 193 0.14 -19.45 -18.19
N ASP A 194 1.44 -19.60 -17.96
CA ASP A 194 2.21 -20.80 -18.30
C ASP A 194 2.03 -21.94 -17.27
N GLY A 195 1.23 -21.73 -16.23
CA GLY A 195 0.98 -22.69 -15.17
C GLY A 195 1.98 -22.66 -14.02
N SER A 196 3.08 -21.90 -14.15
CA SER A 196 4.05 -21.70 -13.07
C SER A 196 3.47 -20.86 -11.93
N PHE A 197 4.07 -20.94 -10.75
CA PHE A 197 3.70 -20.10 -9.61
C PHE A 197 4.78 -19.07 -9.32
N SER A 198 4.36 -17.87 -8.93
CA SER A 198 5.20 -16.82 -8.36
C SER A 198 4.65 -16.39 -7.00
N ILE A 199 5.55 -16.11 -6.05
CA ILE A 199 5.16 -15.52 -4.76
C ILE A 199 4.96 -14.01 -4.95
N ASN A 200 3.90 -13.46 -4.37
CA ASN A 200 3.60 -12.05 -4.44
C ASN A 200 4.57 -11.26 -3.55
N THR A 201 5.06 -10.13 -4.05
CA THR A 201 5.97 -9.26 -3.30
C THR A 201 5.57 -7.79 -3.44
N THR A 202 5.93 -7.00 -2.43
CA THR A 202 5.72 -5.56 -2.41
C THR A 202 7.07 -4.86 -2.40
N LYS A 203 7.32 -4.02 -3.41
CA LYS A 203 8.53 -3.19 -3.50
C LYS A 203 8.38 -1.93 -2.65
N TYR A 204 9.44 -1.53 -1.96
CA TYR A 204 9.50 -0.32 -1.13
C TYR A 204 10.95 0.20 -1.07
N THR A 205 11.13 1.44 -0.63
CA THR A 205 12.45 1.98 -0.28
C THR A 205 12.62 1.93 1.23
N ASP A 206 13.66 1.24 1.71
CA ASP A 206 13.91 1.07 3.14
C ASP A 206 14.39 2.38 3.81
N LYS A 207 14.51 2.36 5.14
CA LYS A 207 14.98 3.51 5.93
C LYS A 207 16.40 3.98 5.58
N ASP A 208 17.18 3.15 4.90
CA ASP A 208 18.55 3.44 4.47
C ASP A 208 18.60 3.92 3.00
N GLY A 209 17.44 4.01 2.32
CA GLY A 209 17.32 4.49 0.94
C GLY A 209 17.47 3.40 -0.13
N ASN A 210 17.48 2.12 0.24
CA ASN A 210 17.63 1.01 -0.71
C ASN A 210 16.28 0.46 -1.14
N THR A 211 16.14 0.16 -2.43
CA THR A 211 14.98 -0.56 -2.95
C THR A 211 15.00 -2.02 -2.50
N LYS A 212 13.99 -2.43 -1.73
CA LYS A 212 13.79 -3.81 -1.26
C LYS A 212 12.43 -4.36 -1.69
N SER A 213 12.22 -5.65 -1.44
CA SER A 213 10.94 -6.31 -1.63
C SER A 213 10.62 -7.15 -0.41
N ALA A 214 9.39 -7.05 0.09
CA ALA A 214 8.87 -7.91 1.14
C ALA A 214 7.91 -8.93 0.54
N LEU A 215 7.87 -10.13 1.11
CA LEU A 215 6.91 -11.18 0.71
C LEU A 215 5.52 -10.83 1.26
N ASN A 216 4.50 -10.99 0.42
CA ASN A 216 3.13 -10.67 0.81
C ASN A 216 2.53 -11.85 1.57
N GLN A 217 2.37 -11.71 2.89
CA GLN A 217 1.69 -12.68 3.75
C GLN A 217 0.19 -12.43 3.76
N LEU A 218 -0.63 -13.48 3.85
CA LEU A 218 -2.07 -13.35 4.08
C LEU A 218 -2.34 -13.17 5.58
N GLY A 219 -3.02 -12.08 5.93
CA GLY A 219 -3.28 -11.70 7.32
C GLY A 219 -4.26 -10.52 7.43
N GLY A 220 -3.92 -9.54 8.27
CA GLY A 220 -4.78 -8.41 8.61
C GLY A 220 -6.03 -8.81 9.41
N ALA A 221 -6.93 -7.85 9.65
CA ALA A 221 -8.13 -8.04 10.46
C ALA A 221 -9.10 -9.10 9.93
N ASP A 222 -9.11 -9.34 8.61
CA ASP A 222 -9.97 -10.33 7.97
C ASP A 222 -9.30 -11.70 7.75
N GLY A 223 -7.97 -11.79 7.95
CA GLY A 223 -7.18 -13.01 7.75
C GLY A 223 -6.80 -13.32 6.30
N LYS A 224 -7.19 -12.46 5.34
CA LYS A 224 -6.97 -12.66 3.91
C LYS A 224 -6.41 -11.42 3.21
N THR A 225 -6.10 -10.37 3.96
CA THR A 225 -5.46 -9.16 3.45
C THR A 225 -3.98 -9.44 3.21
N GLU A 226 -3.46 -9.04 2.05
CA GLU A 226 -2.01 -9.07 1.84
C GLU A 226 -1.31 -8.03 2.72
N VAL A 227 -0.42 -8.51 3.57
CA VAL A 227 0.38 -7.71 4.50
C VAL A 227 1.85 -7.98 4.29
N VAL A 228 2.68 -7.01 4.66
CA VAL A 228 4.14 -7.13 4.59
C VAL A 228 4.75 -6.73 5.92
N THR A 229 5.76 -7.48 6.35
CA THR A 229 6.53 -7.15 7.54
C THR A 229 7.83 -6.49 7.12
N ILE A 230 8.04 -5.25 7.57
CA ILE A 230 9.23 -4.44 7.27
C ILE A 230 9.74 -3.91 8.60
N ASP A 231 11.01 -4.21 8.93
CA ASP A 231 11.67 -3.79 10.18
C ASP A 231 10.84 -4.06 11.46
N GLY A 232 10.21 -5.23 11.52
CA GLY A 232 9.42 -5.70 12.67
C GLY A 232 8.01 -5.13 12.80
N LYS A 233 7.56 -4.30 11.85
CA LYS A 233 6.19 -3.77 11.78
C LYS A 233 5.45 -4.36 10.61
N THR A 234 4.14 -4.54 10.74
CA THR A 234 3.32 -5.14 9.69
C THR A 234 2.40 -4.10 9.06
N TYR A 235 2.52 -3.93 7.75
CA TYR A 235 1.76 -2.95 6.96
C TYR A 235 0.84 -3.63 5.97
N ASN A 236 -0.18 -2.92 5.51
CA ASN A 236 -0.94 -3.37 4.36
C ASN A 236 -0.04 -3.29 3.13
N ALA A 237 0.04 -4.36 2.33
CA ALA A 237 0.86 -4.41 1.12
C ALA A 237 0.56 -3.24 0.18
N SER A 238 -0.71 -2.85 0.05
CA SER A 238 -1.12 -1.72 -0.80
C SER A 238 -0.62 -0.36 -0.30
N LYS A 239 -0.47 -0.18 1.02
CA LYS A 239 0.10 1.06 1.61
C LYS A 239 1.62 1.11 1.53
N ALA A 240 2.28 -0.05 1.67
CA ALA A 240 3.74 -0.15 1.60
C ALA A 240 4.28 -0.14 0.17
N ALA A 241 3.44 -0.43 -0.83
CA ALA A 241 3.83 -0.46 -2.24
C ALA A 241 4.39 0.90 -2.71
N GLY A 242 5.67 0.93 -3.06
CA GLY A 242 6.38 2.13 -3.48
C GLY A 242 6.63 3.15 -2.37
N HIS A 243 6.31 2.83 -1.12
CA HIS A 243 6.54 3.72 0.02
C HIS A 243 8.04 3.90 0.27
N ASP A 244 8.44 5.12 0.62
CA ASP A 244 9.83 5.47 0.92
C ASP A 244 9.99 5.78 2.41
N PHE A 245 10.49 4.80 3.17
CA PHE A 245 10.71 4.94 4.61
C PHE A 245 11.91 5.85 4.96
N LYS A 246 12.74 6.21 3.99
CA LYS A 246 13.84 7.18 4.18
C LYS A 246 13.33 8.62 4.06
N ALA A 247 12.37 8.87 3.16
CA ALA A 247 11.72 10.17 2.98
C ALA A 247 10.53 10.38 3.93
N GLN A 248 9.76 9.32 4.20
CA GLN A 248 8.57 9.30 5.04
C GLN A 248 8.69 8.13 6.04
N PRO A 249 9.31 8.33 7.21
CA PRO A 249 9.54 7.23 8.15
C PRO A 249 8.27 6.65 8.77
N GLU A 250 7.19 7.44 8.81
CA GLU A 250 5.93 7.04 9.43
C GLU A 250 4.96 6.48 8.39
N LEU A 251 4.47 5.27 8.66
CA LEU A 251 3.36 4.66 7.95
C LEU A 251 2.50 3.90 8.95
N ALA A 252 1.18 4.03 8.84
CA ALA A 252 0.26 3.31 9.71
C ALA A 252 0.32 1.79 9.48
N GLU A 253 0.52 1.03 10.55
CA GLU A 253 0.45 -0.42 10.55
C GLU A 253 -0.93 -0.93 10.13
N VAL A 254 -1.00 -2.17 9.66
CA VAL A 254 -2.27 -2.78 9.28
C VAL A 254 -3.13 -3.01 10.52
N ALA A 255 -4.43 -2.75 10.42
CA ALA A 255 -5.36 -3.16 11.46
C ALA A 255 -5.40 -4.69 11.57
N THR A 256 -5.15 -5.22 12.76
CA THR A 256 -5.13 -6.66 13.06
C THR A 256 -6.43 -7.16 13.70
N LYS A 257 -7.26 -6.25 14.19
CA LYS A 257 -8.55 -6.55 14.82
C LYS A 257 -9.60 -5.49 14.49
N THR A 258 -10.87 -5.85 14.69
CA THR A 258 -11.98 -4.89 14.65
C THR A 258 -11.75 -3.80 15.69
N THR A 259 -12.00 -2.55 15.32
CA THR A 259 -11.85 -1.40 16.22
C THR A 259 -12.92 -1.43 17.31
N GLU A 260 -12.49 -1.31 18.57
CA GLU A 260 -13.37 -1.14 19.72
C GLU A 260 -13.86 0.31 19.80
N ASN A 261 -15.14 0.49 20.12
CA ASN A 261 -15.82 1.79 20.21
C ASN A 261 -15.52 2.75 19.03
N PRO A 262 -15.75 2.33 17.77
CA PRO A 262 -15.32 3.10 16.60
C PRO A 262 -16.00 4.48 16.53
N LEU A 263 -17.26 4.60 16.97
CA LEU A 263 -17.98 5.86 16.99
C LEU A 263 -17.34 6.88 17.94
N GLN A 264 -16.93 6.45 19.14
CA GLN A 264 -16.24 7.34 20.09
C GLN A 264 -14.92 7.90 19.51
N LYS A 265 -14.18 7.08 18.77
CA LYS A 265 -12.96 7.53 18.09
C LYS A 265 -13.25 8.54 16.97
N ILE A 266 -14.31 8.30 16.19
CA ILE A 266 -14.76 9.21 15.15
C ILE A 266 -15.23 10.54 15.75
N ASP A 267 -16.00 10.50 16.84
CA ASP A 267 -16.47 11.71 17.54
C ASP A 267 -15.30 12.52 18.09
N ALA A 268 -14.28 11.87 18.64
CA ALA A 268 -13.05 12.54 19.07
C ALA A 268 -12.31 13.22 17.91
N ALA A 269 -12.22 12.56 16.74
CA ALA A 269 -11.65 13.14 15.54
C ALA A 269 -12.46 14.34 15.02
N LEU A 270 -13.79 14.23 15.01
CA LEU A 270 -14.68 15.34 14.64
C LEU A 270 -14.50 16.54 15.57
N ALA A 271 -14.43 16.30 16.89
CA ALA A 271 -14.20 17.37 17.87
C ALA A 271 -12.86 18.09 17.66
N GLN A 272 -11.80 17.37 17.27
CA GLN A 272 -10.52 17.98 16.93
C GLN A 272 -10.61 18.88 15.68
N VAL A 273 -11.29 18.40 14.63
CA VAL A 273 -11.51 19.18 13.40
C VAL A 273 -12.36 20.41 13.67
N ASP A 274 -13.43 20.27 14.45
CA ASP A 274 -14.33 21.37 14.81
C ASP A 274 -13.61 22.44 15.64
N THR A 275 -12.75 22.03 16.57
CA THR A 275 -11.92 22.96 17.35
C THR A 275 -11.00 23.77 16.43
N LEU A 276 -10.26 23.11 15.51
CA LEU A 276 -9.40 23.81 14.56
C LEU A 276 -10.20 24.77 13.66
N ARG A 277 -11.38 24.35 13.20
CA ARG A 277 -12.27 25.21 12.40
C ARG A 277 -12.74 26.43 13.18
N SER A 278 -13.07 26.25 14.46
CA SER A 278 -13.44 27.35 15.36
C SER A 278 -12.28 28.33 15.54
N ASP A 279 -11.07 27.83 15.80
CA ASP A 279 -9.86 28.65 15.96
C ASP A 279 -9.57 29.48 14.69
N LEU A 280 -9.65 28.85 13.52
CA LEU A 280 -9.48 29.55 12.23
C LEU A 280 -10.57 30.61 12.00
N GLY A 281 -11.81 30.34 12.40
CA GLY A 281 -12.90 31.33 12.35
C GLY A 281 -12.66 32.52 13.27
N ALA A 282 -12.16 32.27 14.49
CA ALA A 282 -11.80 33.34 15.43
C ALA A 282 -10.66 34.21 14.88
N VAL A 283 -9.64 33.59 14.27
CA VAL A 283 -8.53 34.30 13.65
C VAL A 283 -8.99 35.12 12.43
N GLN A 284 -9.90 34.59 11.59
CA GLN A 284 -10.53 35.35 10.51
C GLN A 284 -11.25 36.60 11.02
N ASN A 285 -11.98 36.49 12.14
CA ASN A 285 -12.64 37.65 12.76
C ASN A 285 -11.63 38.70 13.22
N ARG A 286 -10.51 38.28 13.82
CA ARG A 286 -9.42 39.20 14.21
C ARG A 286 -8.81 39.91 13.00
N PHE A 287 -8.57 39.19 11.89
CA PHE A 287 -8.10 39.79 10.65
C PHE A 287 -9.09 40.81 10.09
N ASN A 288 -10.39 40.49 10.06
CA ASN A 288 -11.43 41.42 9.60
C ASN A 288 -11.47 42.71 10.45
N SER A 289 -11.36 42.59 11.78
CA SER A 289 -11.28 43.77 12.66
C SER A 289 -10.04 44.62 12.38
N ALA A 290 -8.88 43.99 12.18
CA ALA A 290 -7.65 44.70 11.82
C ALA A 290 -7.81 45.44 10.48
N ILE A 291 -8.39 44.78 9.47
CA ILE A 291 -8.68 45.37 8.15
C ILE A 291 -9.60 46.59 8.28
N THR A 292 -10.70 46.49 9.03
CA THR A 292 -11.62 47.63 9.25
C THR A 292 -10.91 48.80 9.93
N ASN A 293 -10.10 48.54 10.97
CA ASN A 293 -9.37 49.58 11.69
C ASN A 293 -8.31 50.26 10.82
N LEU A 294 -7.55 49.48 10.03
CA LEU A 294 -6.59 50.03 9.08
C LEU A 294 -7.29 50.85 8.00
N GLY A 295 -8.40 50.37 7.45
CA GLY A 295 -9.21 51.10 6.47
C GLY A 295 -9.68 52.46 7.01
N ASN A 296 -10.18 52.51 8.24
CA ASN A 296 -10.56 53.77 8.90
C ASN A 296 -9.36 54.70 9.10
N THR A 297 -8.22 54.17 9.53
CA THR A 297 -6.99 54.94 9.75
C THR A 297 -6.48 55.55 8.45
N VAL A 298 -6.47 54.76 7.37
CA VAL A 298 -6.09 55.23 6.02
C VAL A 298 -7.05 56.31 5.52
N ASN A 299 -8.37 56.12 5.67
CA ASN A 299 -9.35 57.13 5.25
C ASN A 299 -9.18 58.45 6.01
N ASN A 300 -8.98 58.39 7.33
CA ASN A 300 -8.77 59.57 8.17
C ASN A 300 -7.46 60.29 7.82
N LEU A 301 -6.37 59.54 7.68
CA LEU A 301 -5.06 60.11 7.34
C LEU A 301 -5.05 60.70 5.92
N SER A 302 -5.67 60.01 4.96
CA SER A 302 -5.84 60.52 3.59
C SER A 302 -6.64 61.82 3.56
N SER A 303 -7.74 61.89 4.33
CA SER A 303 -8.57 63.11 4.44
C SER A 303 -7.82 64.26 5.11
N ALA A 304 -7.05 63.98 6.17
CA ALA A 304 -6.23 64.98 6.85
C ALA A 304 -5.10 65.49 5.94
N ARG A 305 -4.45 64.59 5.19
CA ARG A 305 -3.44 64.94 4.19
C ARG A 305 -4.03 65.80 3.08
N SER A 306 -5.20 65.44 2.55
CA SER A 306 -5.93 66.23 1.57
C SER A 306 -6.22 67.65 2.09
N ARG A 307 -6.66 67.83 3.34
CA ARG A 307 -6.85 69.18 3.92
C ARG A 307 -5.57 70.01 4.06
N ILE A 308 -4.41 69.36 4.18
CA ILE A 308 -3.12 70.05 4.38
C ILE A 308 -2.45 70.34 3.03
N GLU A 309 -2.46 69.37 2.11
CA GLU A 309 -1.76 69.43 0.84
C GLU A 309 -2.65 69.95 -0.30
N ASP A 310 -3.94 69.62 -0.32
CA ASP A 310 -4.84 70.07 -1.38
C ASP A 310 -5.24 71.52 -1.14
N SER A 311 -5.04 72.36 -2.15
CA SER A 311 -5.48 73.75 -2.12
C SER A 311 -6.97 73.84 -2.44
N ASP A 312 -7.67 74.73 -1.73
CA ASP A 312 -9.03 75.10 -2.11
C ASP A 312 -8.99 75.91 -3.41
N TYR A 313 -9.31 75.24 -4.52
CA TYR A 313 -9.30 75.83 -5.86
C TYR A 313 -10.12 77.12 -5.94
N ALA A 314 -11.23 77.23 -5.21
CA ALA A 314 -12.07 78.43 -5.26
C ALA A 314 -11.34 79.65 -4.67
N THR A 315 -10.64 79.45 -3.55
CA THR A 315 -9.86 80.50 -2.89
C THR A 315 -8.61 80.85 -3.71
N GLU A 316 -7.90 79.84 -4.22
CA GLU A 316 -6.67 80.06 -5.00
C GLU A 316 -6.95 80.77 -6.33
N VAL A 317 -8.02 80.41 -7.04
CA VAL A 317 -8.45 81.12 -8.26
C VAL A 317 -8.89 82.55 -7.95
N SER A 318 -9.57 82.78 -6.82
CA SER A 318 -9.95 84.13 -6.41
C SER A 318 -8.72 84.99 -6.10
N ASN A 319 -7.71 84.44 -5.43
CA ASN A 319 -6.44 85.12 -5.17
C ASN A 319 -5.65 85.36 -6.46
N MET A 320 -5.59 84.38 -7.37
CA MET A 320 -4.99 84.53 -8.69
C MET A 320 -5.68 85.64 -9.49
N SER A 321 -7.02 85.65 -9.52
CA SER A 321 -7.80 86.67 -10.21
C SER A 321 -7.59 88.05 -9.55
N ARG A 322 -7.59 88.14 -8.21
CA ARG A 322 -7.24 89.37 -7.48
C ARG A 322 -5.82 89.84 -7.83
N ALA A 323 -4.84 88.94 -7.88
CA ALA A 323 -3.47 89.25 -8.24
C ALA A 323 -3.35 89.74 -9.69
N GLN A 324 -4.10 89.14 -10.63
CA GLN A 324 -4.19 89.59 -12.02
C GLN A 324 -4.83 90.98 -12.13
N ILE A 325 -5.91 91.24 -11.40
CA ILE A 325 -6.56 92.56 -11.35
C ILE A 325 -5.62 93.60 -10.71
N LEU A 326 -4.91 93.25 -9.62
CA LEU A 326 -3.92 94.13 -9.00
C LEU A 326 -2.73 94.41 -9.91
N GLN A 327 -2.27 93.44 -10.69
CA GLN A 327 -1.24 93.66 -11.70
C GLN A 327 -1.73 94.61 -12.81
N GLN A 328 -2.96 94.45 -13.30
CA GLN A 328 -3.56 95.34 -14.29
C GLN A 328 -3.84 96.75 -13.73
N ALA A 329 -4.29 96.87 -12.48
CA ALA A 329 -4.48 98.15 -11.80
C ALA A 329 -3.14 98.81 -11.48
N GLY A 330 -2.12 98.04 -11.05
CA GLY A 330 -0.77 98.51 -10.80
C GLY A 330 -0.12 99.07 -12.05
N THR A 331 -0.27 98.43 -13.21
CA THR A 331 0.21 98.98 -14.48
C THR A 331 -0.58 100.22 -14.91
N SER A 332 -1.89 100.27 -14.67
CA SER A 332 -2.72 101.46 -14.95
C SER A 332 -2.38 102.65 -14.03
N VAL A 333 -2.20 102.43 -12.73
CA VAL A 333 -1.76 103.45 -11.76
C VAL A 333 -0.32 103.87 -12.04
N LEU A 334 0.57 102.95 -12.43
CA LEU A 334 1.92 103.29 -12.86
C LEU A 334 1.88 104.17 -14.12
N ALA A 335 1.02 103.87 -15.09
CA ALA A 335 0.81 104.71 -16.26
C ALA A 335 0.26 106.10 -15.88
N GLN A 336 -0.67 106.17 -14.92
CA GLN A 336 -1.23 107.44 -14.45
C GLN A 336 -0.24 108.26 -13.61
N ALA A 337 0.55 107.61 -12.75
CA ALA A 337 1.64 108.22 -11.98
C ALA A 337 2.76 108.76 -12.91
N ASN A 338 3.03 108.09 -14.03
CA ASN A 338 3.95 108.59 -15.05
C ASN A 338 3.40 109.79 -15.84
N GLN A 339 2.07 109.97 -15.91
CA GLN A 339 1.42 111.11 -16.58
C GLN A 339 1.22 112.34 -15.69
N VAL A 340 1.11 112.17 -14.36
CA VAL A 340 0.93 113.30 -13.41
C VAL A 340 2.05 114.35 -13.52
N PRO A 341 3.35 114.01 -13.57
CA PRO A 341 4.43 114.98 -13.78
C PRO A 341 4.34 115.69 -15.15
N GLN A 342 3.88 114.99 -16.18
CA GLN A 342 3.78 115.55 -17.55
C GLN A 342 2.63 116.57 -17.65
N ASN A 343 1.51 116.34 -16.95
CA ASN A 343 0.40 117.30 -16.91
C ASN A 343 0.74 118.56 -16.10
N VAL A 344 1.52 118.43 -15.03
CA VAL A 344 2.01 119.59 -14.24
C VAL A 344 3.01 120.43 -15.05
N LEU A 345 3.86 119.79 -15.86
CA LEU A 345 4.76 120.50 -16.78
C LEU A 345 4.04 121.16 -17.96
N SER A 346 2.88 120.63 -18.38
CA SER A 346 2.02 121.22 -19.43
C SER A 346 1.30 122.49 -18.96
N LEU A 347 0.88 122.54 -17.69
CA LEU A 347 0.19 123.69 -17.07
C LEU A 347 1.14 124.86 -16.70
N LEU A 348 2.46 124.65 -16.77
CA LEU A 348 3.50 125.64 -16.51
C LEU A 348 4.15 126.17 -17.80
N ARG A 349 3.55 125.91 -18.97
CA ARG A 349 3.98 126.44 -20.28
C ARG A 349 3.00 127.45 -20.84
#